data_AF-A0A380E148-F1
#
_entry.id   AF-A0A380E148-F1
#
_cell.length_a   1.000
_cell.length_b   1.000
_cell.length_c   1.000
_cell.angle_alpha   90.00
_cell.angle_beta   90.00
_cell.angle_gamma   90.00
#
_symmetry.space_group_name_H-M   'P 1'
#
loop_
_entity.id
_entity.type
_entity.pdbx_description
1 polymer ?
#
loop_
_entity_poly.entity_id
_entity_poly.type
_entity_poly.pdbx_seq_one_letter_code
_entity_poly.pdbx_strand_id
1 'polypeptide(L)'
;MYQFKDLAKSDKIRKYPIGIGPYKVKKIVPGEAVQLVKFDDYWQGKPALDKINLKVIDQAQIIKVMEKGDIDVANDATGAMAKDAKSSNAGLKVLSAPSLDYGLIGFVSHDYDKKANKTGKVRPNMKTKNYVKQCFMQLIEKNGSKLFQWLR
;
A
#
# COMPACT_ATOMS: atom_id res chain seq x y z
N MET A 1 -8.48 -0.65 -33.18
CA MET A 1 -8.61 -1.67 -32.12
C MET A 1 -7.31 -1.66 -31.32
N TYR A 2 -7.33 -1.42 -30.01
CA TYR A 2 -6.09 -1.43 -29.20
C TYR A 2 -5.57 -2.87 -29.07
N GLN A 3 -4.26 -3.09 -29.21
CA GLN A 3 -3.66 -4.39 -28.89
C GLN A 3 -3.69 -4.61 -27.37
N PHE A 4 -3.88 -5.87 -26.94
CA PHE A 4 -3.99 -6.22 -25.51
C PHE A 4 -2.82 -5.68 -24.66
N LYS A 5 -1.62 -5.63 -25.24
CA LYS A 5 -0.39 -5.14 -24.59
C LYS A 5 -0.41 -3.64 -24.24
N ASP A 6 -1.23 -2.85 -24.93
CA ASP A 6 -1.25 -1.38 -24.78
C ASP A 6 -2.39 -0.88 -23.89
N LEU A 7 -3.33 -1.76 -23.52
CA LEU A 7 -4.46 -1.40 -22.65
C LEU A 7 -4.00 -0.84 -21.30
N ALA A 8 -2.98 -1.43 -20.68
CA ALA A 8 -2.44 -0.95 -19.41
C ALA A 8 -1.91 0.49 -19.46
N LYS A 9 -1.50 0.95 -20.65
CA LYS A 9 -1.00 2.31 -20.87
C LYS A 9 -2.10 3.28 -21.34
N SER A 10 -3.27 2.76 -21.74
CA SER A 10 -4.33 3.56 -22.33
C SER A 10 -4.96 4.54 -21.35
N ASP A 11 -5.31 5.73 -21.84
CA ASP A 11 -5.99 6.76 -21.04
C ASP A 11 -7.34 6.29 -20.52
N LYS A 12 -8.05 5.43 -21.27
CA LYS A 12 -9.31 4.84 -20.82
C LYS A 12 -9.15 4.05 -19.52
N ILE A 13 -8.03 3.35 -19.33
CA ILE A 13 -7.79 2.57 -18.11
C ILE A 13 -7.14 3.44 -17.03
N ARG A 14 -6.18 4.30 -17.39
CA ARG A 14 -5.38 5.05 -16.41
C ARG A 14 -6.07 6.32 -15.88
N LYS A 15 -6.90 6.97 -16.69
CA LYS A 15 -7.55 8.25 -16.36
C LYS A 15 -9.06 8.11 -16.14
N TYR A 16 -9.71 7.19 -16.87
CA TYR A 16 -11.16 7.01 -16.85
C TYR A 16 -11.59 5.55 -16.61
N PRO A 17 -11.05 4.88 -15.58
CA PRO A 17 -11.38 3.47 -15.35
C PRO A 17 -12.87 3.30 -15.08
N ILE A 18 -13.45 2.29 -15.72
CA ILE A 18 -14.84 1.87 -15.49
C ILE A 18 -14.78 0.63 -14.59
N GLY A 19 -15.36 0.75 -13.40
CA GLY A 19 -15.49 -0.33 -12.43
C GLY A 19 -16.96 -0.68 -12.18
N ILE A 20 -17.18 -1.75 -11.41
CA ILE A 20 -18.51 -2.23 -11.01
C ILE A 20 -18.88 -1.81 -9.58
N GLY A 21 -18.18 -0.81 -9.02
CA GLY A 21 -18.33 -0.38 -7.64
C GLY A 21 -19.37 0.73 -7.44
N PRO A 22 -19.64 1.10 -6.17
CA PRO A 22 -20.65 2.11 -5.82
C PRO A 22 -20.29 3.54 -6.23
N TYR A 23 -19.04 3.82 -6.63
CA TYR A 23 -18.60 5.16 -7.01
C TYR A 23 -17.88 5.14 -8.37
N LYS A 24 -18.10 6.19 -9.16
CA LYS A 24 -17.48 6.44 -10.45
C LYS A 24 -16.27 7.35 -10.29
N VAL A 25 -15.19 7.08 -11.03
CA VAL A 25 -14.05 8.00 -11.10
C VAL A 25 -14.44 9.25 -11.86
N LYS A 26 -14.39 10.40 -11.19
CA LYS A 26 -14.60 11.72 -11.79
C LYS A 26 -13.30 12.30 -12.35
N LYS A 27 -12.22 12.25 -11.58
CA LYS A 27 -10.92 12.82 -11.95
C LYS A 27 -9.79 12.11 -11.21
N ILE A 28 -8.70 11.85 -11.93
CA ILE A 28 -7.42 11.40 -11.35
C ILE A 28 -6.41 12.52 -11.58
N VAL A 29 -5.76 12.96 -10.51
CA VAL A 29 -4.56 13.79 -10.53
C VAL A 29 -3.40 12.88 -10.14
N PRO A 30 -2.56 12.46 -11.11
CA PRO A 30 -1.52 11.46 -10.86
C PRO A 30 -0.61 11.84 -9.70
N GLY A 31 -0.45 10.93 -8.74
CA GLY A 31 0.39 11.12 -7.56
C GLY A 31 -0.20 12.00 -6.45
N GLU A 32 -1.35 12.62 -6.67
CA GLU A 32 -1.93 13.60 -5.73
C GLU A 32 -3.31 13.19 -5.23
N ALA A 33 -4.27 12.95 -6.12
CA ALA A 33 -5.66 12.72 -5.72
C ALA A 33 -6.50 11.93 -6.72
N VAL A 34 -7.50 11.21 -6.20
CA VAL A 34 -8.57 10.59 -6.97
C VAL A 34 -9.91 11.08 -6.44
N GLN A 35 -10.71 11.69 -7.32
CA GLN A 35 -12.06 12.13 -7.01
C GLN A 35 -13.07 11.12 -7.52
N LEU A 36 -13.92 10.65 -6.62
CA LEU A 36 -15.00 9.71 -6.89
C LEU A 36 -16.34 10.40 -6.67
N VAL A 37 -17.34 10.08 -7.49
CA VAL A 37 -18.73 10.53 -7.32
C VAL A 37 -19.65 9.33 -7.24
N LYS A 38 -20.76 9.46 -6.50
CA LYS A 38 -21.73 8.37 -6.35
C LYS A 38 -22.22 7.83 -7.70
N PHE A 39 -22.48 6.53 -7.73
CA PHE A 39 -23.23 5.89 -8.79
C PHE A 39 -24.66 5.64 -8.29
N ASP A 40 -25.61 6.48 -8.71
CA ASP A 40 -27.00 6.39 -8.22
C ASP A 40 -27.67 5.05 -8.58
N ASP A 41 -27.30 4.44 -9.71
CA ASP A 41 -27.84 3.16 -10.18
C ASP A 41 -27.01 1.94 -9.72
N TYR A 42 -26.27 2.07 -8.62
CA TYR A 42 -25.51 0.95 -8.07
C TYR A 42 -26.42 -0.20 -7.62
N TRP A 43 -26.08 -1.41 -8.04
CA TRP A 43 -26.95 -2.59 -7.94
C TRP A 43 -27.25 -3.07 -6.51
N GLN A 44 -26.42 -2.73 -5.51
CA GLN A 44 -26.71 -3.00 -4.08
C GLN A 44 -27.36 -1.81 -3.36
N GLY A 45 -27.85 -0.82 -4.11
CA GLY A 45 -28.50 0.36 -3.56
C GLY A 45 -27.61 1.60 -3.60
N LYS A 46 -28.26 2.74 -3.37
CA LYS A 46 -27.64 4.06 -3.55
C LYS A 46 -26.56 4.31 -2.48
N PRO A 47 -25.32 4.70 -2.88
CA PRO A 47 -24.27 5.07 -1.92
C PRO A 47 -24.67 6.29 -1.09
N ALA A 48 -24.27 6.29 0.19
CA ALA A 48 -24.63 7.35 1.14
C ALA A 48 -23.88 8.67 0.91
N LEU A 49 -22.63 8.62 0.44
CA LEU A 49 -21.83 9.83 0.20
C LEU A 49 -22.00 10.30 -1.23
N ASP A 50 -22.06 11.62 -1.43
CA ASP A 50 -22.11 12.20 -2.78
C ASP A 50 -20.75 12.13 -3.49
N LYS A 51 -19.67 12.29 -2.72
CA LYS A 51 -18.30 12.39 -3.24
C LYS A 51 -17.30 11.78 -2.25
N ILE A 52 -16.25 11.16 -2.77
CA ILE A 52 -15.08 10.75 -2.01
C ILE A 52 -13.85 11.39 -2.65
N ASN A 53 -12.98 12.02 -1.85
CA ASN A 53 -11.69 12.54 -2.30
C ASN A 53 -10.59 11.72 -1.64
N LEU A 54 -9.95 10.85 -2.41
CA LEU A 54 -8.75 10.14 -1.97
C LEU A 54 -7.55 11.04 -2.25
N LYS A 55 -6.76 11.35 -1.22
CA LYS A 55 -5.58 12.23 -1.32
C LYS A 55 -4.33 11.46 -0.90
N VAL A 56 -3.22 11.72 -1.57
CA VAL A 56 -1.90 11.28 -1.15
C VAL A 56 -1.34 12.35 -0.22
N ILE A 57 -1.03 11.98 1.02
CA ILE A 57 -0.53 12.87 2.06
C ILE A 57 0.70 12.22 2.67
N ASP A 58 1.71 13.02 2.95
CA ASP A 58 2.91 12.53 3.65
C ASP A 58 2.53 12.01 5.04
N GLN A 59 3.10 10.85 5.40
CA GLN A 59 2.75 10.14 6.62
C GLN A 59 2.97 11.00 7.89
N ALA A 60 3.98 11.88 7.90
CA ALA A 60 4.27 12.77 9.02
C ALA A 60 3.21 13.88 9.21
N GLN A 61 2.38 14.13 8.19
CA GLN A 61 1.34 15.17 8.24
C GLN A 61 -0.05 14.63 8.54
N ILE A 62 -0.30 13.32 8.37
CA ILE A 62 -1.63 12.71 8.46
C ILE A 62 -2.36 13.08 9.75
N ILE A 63 -1.74 12.95 10.93
CA ILE A 63 -2.41 13.26 12.19
C ILE A 63 -2.79 14.74 12.28
N LYS A 64 -1.91 15.65 11.87
CA LYS A 64 -2.17 17.10 11.89
C LYS A 64 -3.30 17.50 10.94
N VAL A 65 -3.39 16.88 9.76
CA VAL A 65 -4.48 17.18 8.82
C VAL A 65 -5.81 16.57 9.27
N MET A 66 -5.78 15.42 9.97
CA MET A 66 -6.96 14.87 10.64
C MET A 66 -7.45 15.78 11.76
N GLU A 67 -6.53 16.30 12.58
CA GLU A 67 -6.86 17.25 13.66
C GLU A 67 -7.52 18.54 13.16
N LYS A 68 -7.15 18.98 11.95
CA LYS A 68 -7.76 20.13 11.27
C LYS A 68 -9.11 19.81 10.62
N GLY A 69 -9.46 18.54 10.46
CA GLY A 69 -10.64 18.11 9.72
C GLY A 69 -10.49 18.14 8.20
N ASP A 70 -9.26 18.19 7.67
CA ASP A 70 -9.02 18.20 6.21
C ASP A 70 -9.23 16.81 5.57
N ILE A 71 -9.14 15.75 6.39
CA ILE A 71 -9.46 14.37 6.04
C ILE A 71 -10.19 13.69 7.19
N ASP A 72 -11.14 12.81 6.84
CA ASP A 72 -11.96 12.10 7.82
C ASP A 72 -11.38 10.73 8.20
N VAL A 73 -10.66 10.10 7.25
CA VAL A 73 -10.14 8.73 7.38
C VAL A 73 -8.73 8.65 6.81
N ALA A 74 -7.85 7.98 7.54
CA ALA A 74 -6.54 7.56 7.08
C ALA A 74 -6.39 6.04 7.22
N ASN A 75 -5.91 5.39 6.16
CA ASN A 75 -5.60 3.97 6.16
C ASN A 75 -4.12 3.74 6.52
N ASP A 76 -3.77 2.49 6.84
CA ASP A 76 -2.39 2.04 7.09
C ASP A 76 -1.65 2.83 8.18
N ALA A 77 -2.36 3.17 9.26
CA ALA A 77 -1.77 3.85 10.39
C ALA A 77 -0.65 3.01 11.02
N THR A 78 0.56 3.55 11.02
CA THR A 78 1.69 2.92 11.71
C THR A 78 1.51 2.97 13.23
N GLY A 79 2.25 2.13 13.96
CA GLY A 79 2.22 2.15 15.43
C GLY A 79 2.57 3.52 16.04
N ALA A 80 3.42 4.32 15.39
CA ALA A 80 3.72 5.69 15.81
C ALA A 80 2.51 6.61 15.61
N MET A 81 1.90 6.58 14.42
CA MET A 81 0.68 7.36 14.12
C MET A 81 -0.47 7.00 15.06
N ALA A 82 -0.64 5.72 15.38
CA ALA A 82 -1.66 5.26 16.32
C ALA A 82 -1.42 5.80 17.74
N LYS A 83 -0.15 5.96 18.16
CA LYS A 83 0.20 6.58 19.43
C LYS A 83 -0.14 8.08 19.40
N ASP A 84 0.28 8.78 18.36
CA ASP A 84 0.04 10.21 18.19
C ASP A 84 -1.46 10.53 18.12
N ALA A 85 -2.24 9.73 17.37
CA ALA A 85 -3.69 9.86 17.27
C ALA A 85 -4.40 9.70 18.62
N LYS A 86 -3.94 8.77 19.47
CA LYS A 86 -4.50 8.57 20.82
C LYS A 86 -4.16 9.70 21.79
N SER A 87 -3.05 10.40 21.56
CA SER A 87 -2.64 11.58 22.33
C SER A 87 -3.25 12.88 21.79
N SER A 88 -3.96 12.82 20.66
CA SER A 88 -4.61 13.98 20.05
C SER A 88 -5.87 14.41 20.82
N ASN A 89 -6.07 15.71 20.92
CA ASN A 89 -7.29 16.31 21.49
C ASN A 89 -8.46 16.36 20.48
N ALA A 90 -8.26 15.94 19.22
CA ALA A 90 -9.29 15.98 18.17
C ALA A 90 -10.27 14.80 18.20
N GLY A 91 -10.23 13.95 19.24
CA GLY A 91 -11.15 12.81 19.37
C GLY A 91 -10.95 11.72 18.31
N LEU A 92 -9.73 11.58 17.79
CA LEU A 92 -9.41 10.62 16.74
C LEU A 92 -9.57 9.18 17.25
N LYS A 93 -10.33 8.37 16.50
CA LYS A 93 -10.54 6.96 16.82
C LYS A 93 -9.59 6.07 16.02
N VAL A 94 -8.73 5.34 16.71
CA VAL A 94 -7.87 4.32 16.09
C VAL A 94 -8.64 3.00 15.99
N LEU A 95 -8.85 2.52 14.77
CA LEU A 95 -9.43 1.21 14.47
C LEU A 95 -8.31 0.22 14.18
N SER A 96 -8.44 -1.01 14.68
CA SER A 96 -7.45 -2.09 14.45
C SER A 96 -8.17 -3.39 14.18
N ALA A 97 -7.64 -4.16 13.24
CA ALA A 97 -8.05 -5.53 12.95
C ALA A 97 -6.78 -6.38 12.70
N PRO A 98 -6.84 -7.71 12.86
CA PRO A 98 -5.72 -8.58 12.47
C PRO A 98 -5.36 -8.36 11.01
N SER A 99 -4.09 -8.06 10.73
CA SER A 99 -3.62 -7.90 9.35
C SER A 99 -3.46 -9.27 8.68
N LEU A 100 -3.70 -9.30 7.37
CA LEU A 100 -3.39 -10.44 6.51
C LEU A 100 -1.99 -10.35 5.89
N ASP A 101 -1.24 -9.29 6.20
CA ASP A 101 0.10 -9.04 5.66
C ASP A 101 1.16 -9.82 6.43
N TYR A 102 2.05 -10.47 5.68
CA TYR A 102 3.25 -11.11 6.20
C TYR A 102 4.50 -10.40 5.67
N GLY A 103 5.29 -9.84 6.58
CA GLY A 103 6.63 -9.35 6.26
C GLY A 103 7.61 -10.51 6.16
N LEU A 104 8.22 -10.71 4.98
CA LEU A 104 9.21 -11.75 4.75
C LEU A 104 10.54 -11.13 4.38
N ILE A 105 11.62 -11.60 5.02
CA ILE A 105 12.98 -11.27 4.58
C ILE A 105 13.44 -12.36 3.60
N GLY A 106 13.38 -12.02 2.31
CA GLY A 106 13.76 -12.90 1.22
C GLY A 106 15.23 -12.76 0.83
N PHE A 107 15.89 -13.89 0.60
CA PHE A 107 17.23 -13.91 0.01
C PHE A 107 17.17 -14.21 -1.49
N VAL A 108 17.67 -13.29 -2.32
CA VAL A 108 17.75 -13.50 -3.78
C VAL A 108 18.86 -14.49 -4.12
N SER A 109 18.49 -15.76 -4.26
CA SER A 109 19.43 -16.88 -4.41
C SER A 109 19.75 -17.24 -5.87
N HIS A 110 18.84 -16.94 -6.79
CA HIS A 110 18.94 -17.27 -8.20
C HIS A 110 18.70 -16.04 -9.05
N ASP A 111 19.24 -16.04 -10.26
CA ASP A 111 18.79 -15.12 -11.29
C ASP A 111 17.39 -15.47 -11.78
N TYR A 112 16.73 -14.54 -12.46
CA TYR A 112 15.42 -14.77 -13.07
C TYR A 112 15.55 -14.65 -14.59
N ASP A 113 15.23 -15.73 -15.31
CA ASP A 113 15.19 -15.73 -16.76
C ASP A 113 13.83 -15.18 -17.22
N LYS A 114 13.83 -13.90 -17.60
CA LYS A 114 12.63 -13.21 -18.10
C LYS A 114 12.08 -13.80 -19.39
N LYS A 115 12.92 -14.40 -20.24
CA LYS A 115 12.48 -14.96 -21.53
C LYS A 115 11.80 -16.31 -21.34
N ALA A 116 12.36 -17.15 -20.47
CA ALA A 116 11.81 -18.46 -20.15
C ALA A 116 10.72 -18.43 -19.06
N ASN A 117 10.53 -17.29 -18.39
CA ASN A 117 9.68 -17.11 -17.21
C ASN A 117 9.98 -18.16 -16.11
N LYS A 118 11.27 -18.37 -15.83
CA LYS A 118 11.75 -19.41 -14.92
C LYS A 118 12.88 -18.90 -14.03
N THR A 119 13.04 -19.55 -12.88
CA THR A 119 14.22 -19.40 -12.03
C THR A 119 15.47 -19.80 -12.82
N GLY A 120 16.41 -18.87 -12.92
CA GLY A 120 17.69 -19.02 -13.60
C GLY A 120 18.75 -19.67 -12.70
N LYS A 121 20.03 -19.44 -13.02
CA LYS A 121 21.16 -20.06 -12.31
C LYS A 121 21.29 -19.54 -10.87
N VAL A 122 21.79 -20.38 -9.98
CA VAL A 122 22.18 -19.97 -8.61
C VAL A 122 23.27 -18.89 -8.71
N ARG A 123 23.08 -17.77 -8.00
CA ARG A 123 24.06 -16.67 -8.00
C ARG A 123 25.40 -17.14 -7.41
N PRO A 124 26.56 -16.74 -7.98
CA PRO A 124 27.88 -17.22 -7.55
C PRO A 124 28.12 -17.05 -6.05
N ASN A 125 27.69 -15.91 -5.48
CA ASN A 125 27.91 -15.56 -4.08
C ASN A 125 26.96 -16.24 -3.09
N MET A 126 26.03 -17.08 -3.56
CA MET A 126 25.00 -17.72 -2.73
C MET A 126 25.21 -19.23 -2.53
N LYS A 127 26.12 -19.85 -3.29
CA LYS A 127 26.38 -21.31 -3.24
C LYS A 127 26.98 -21.79 -1.91
N THR A 128 27.70 -20.93 -1.20
CA THR A 128 28.47 -21.28 0.02
C THR A 128 27.89 -20.68 1.31
N LYS A 129 26.75 -19.98 1.24
CA LYS A 129 26.29 -19.05 2.29
C LYS A 129 25.08 -19.51 3.11
N ASN A 130 24.81 -20.80 3.20
CA ASN A 130 23.73 -21.31 4.08
C ASN A 130 23.95 -20.89 5.54
N TYR A 131 25.21 -20.89 6.01
CA TYR A 131 25.56 -20.34 7.32
C TYR A 131 25.26 -18.85 7.46
N VAL A 132 25.49 -18.03 6.42
CA VAL A 132 25.20 -16.58 6.47
C VAL A 132 23.70 -16.33 6.58
N LYS A 133 22.87 -17.13 5.91
CA LYS A 133 21.41 -17.06 6.06
C LYS A 133 20.98 -17.43 7.48
N GLN A 134 21.52 -18.52 8.02
CA GLN A 134 21.22 -18.95 9.40
C GLN A 134 21.69 -17.93 10.43
N CYS A 135 22.91 -17.40 10.32
CA CYS A 135 23.42 -16.35 11.21
C CYS A 135 22.58 -15.07 11.11
N PHE A 136 22.16 -14.68 9.91
CA PHE A 136 21.29 -13.51 9.73
C PHE A 136 19.92 -13.71 10.35
N MET A 137 19.30 -14.89 10.18
CA MET A 137 18.03 -15.23 10.83
C MET A 137 18.17 -15.25 12.36
N GLN A 138 19.24 -15.86 12.91
CA GLN A 138 19.51 -15.84 14.35
C GLN A 138 19.77 -14.42 14.88
N LEU A 139 20.39 -13.55 14.08
CA LEU A 139 20.59 -12.14 14.44
C LEU A 139 19.25 -11.40 14.51
N ILE A 140 18.34 -11.63 13.56
CA ILE A 140 16.97 -11.09 13.59
C ILE A 140 16.21 -11.63 14.80
N GLU A 141 16.29 -12.92 15.11
CA GLU A 141 15.61 -13.47 16.29
C GLU A 141 16.13 -12.85 17.60
N LYS A 142 17.44 -12.68 17.73
CA LYS A 142 18.06 -12.12 18.93
C LYS A 142 17.87 -10.60 19.09
N ASN A 143 17.77 -9.86 17.98
CA ASN A 143 17.79 -8.38 17.98
C ASN A 143 16.67 -7.73 17.17
N GLY A 144 15.63 -8.46 16.78
CA GLY A 144 14.66 -8.04 15.76
C GLY A 144 14.05 -6.66 16.01
N SER A 145 13.64 -6.38 17.24
CA SER A 145 13.06 -5.08 17.62
C SER A 145 14.02 -3.90 17.42
N LYS A 146 15.34 -4.09 17.57
CA LYS A 146 16.36 -3.06 17.33
C LYS A 146 16.76 -2.97 15.85
N LEU A 147 16.79 -4.10 15.15
CA LEU A 147 17.16 -4.16 13.73
C LEU A 147 16.14 -3.40 12.85
N PHE A 148 14.85 -3.56 13.13
CA PHE A 148 13.80 -2.86 12.37
C PHE A 148 13.71 -1.36 12.68
N GLN A 149 14.23 -0.91 13.83
CA GLN A 149 14.32 0.52 14.14
C GLN A 149 15.45 1.22 13.37
N TRP A 150 16.54 0.51 13.04
CA TRP A 150 17.66 1.07 12.28
C TRP A 150 17.42 1.12 10.76
N LEU A 151 16.49 0.32 10.24
CA LEU A 151 16.14 0.27 8.81
C LEU A 151 15.07 1.30 8.39
N ARG A 152 14.53 2.09 9.33
CA ARG A 152 13.56 3.17 9.07
C ARG A 152 14.23 4.52 8.94
#